data_AF-A0A1Y0BN21-F1
#
_entry.id   AF-A0A1Y0BN21-F1
#
_cell.length_a   1.000
_cell.length_b   1.000
_cell.length_c   1.000
_cell.angle_alpha   90.00
_cell.angle_beta   90.00
_cell.angle_gamma   90.00
#
_symmetry.space_group_name_H-M   'P 1'
#
loop_
_entity.id
_entity.type
_entity.pdbx_description
1 polymer ?
#
loop_
_entity_poly.entity_id
_entity_poly.type
_entity_poly.pdbx_seq_one_letter_code
_entity_poly.pdbx_strand_id
1 'polypeptide(L)' 'MKHEHHGGMDGMAHVFELHCELTVCTVEFAGLDFEFLLPLFLVHQSFPAT' A
#
# COMPACT_ATOMS: atom_id res chain seq x y z
N MET A 1 -50.91 -12.93 5.87
CA MET A 1 -49.81 -12.26 5.14
C MET A 1 -49.23 -11.18 6.03
N LYS A 2 -47.94 -11.22 6.41
CA LYS A 2 -47.11 -10.00 6.51
C LYS A 2 -45.65 -10.29 6.88
N HIS A 3 -44.81 -9.98 5.89
CA HIS A 3 -43.41 -9.53 5.88
C HIS A 3 -42.36 -10.36 6.63
N GLU A 4 -41.65 -11.14 5.82
CA GLU A 4 -40.36 -11.75 6.11
C GLU A 4 -39.29 -10.69 6.43
N HIS A 5 -38.33 -11.12 7.26
CA HIS A 5 -37.11 -10.43 7.65
C HIS A 5 -36.39 -9.82 6.42
N HIS A 6 -36.37 -8.49 6.30
CA HIS A 6 -35.46 -7.82 5.38
C HIS A 6 -34.19 -7.36 6.11
N GLY A 7 -33.12 -8.09 5.81
CA GLY A 7 -31.84 -7.48 5.44
C GLY A 7 -30.93 -7.08 6.59
N GLY A 8 -30.22 -8.06 7.15
CA GLY A 8 -28.90 -7.77 7.71
C GLY A 8 -28.02 -7.23 6.58
N MET A 9 -27.61 -5.97 6.66
CA MET A 9 -26.54 -5.45 5.83
C MET A 9 -25.23 -6.03 6.36
N ASP A 10 -24.88 -7.24 5.91
CA ASP A 10 -23.52 -7.74 6.04
C ASP A 10 -22.63 -6.84 5.17
N GLY A 11 -22.12 -5.77 5.78
CA GLY A 11 -21.14 -4.89 5.19
C GLY A 11 -19.88 -5.68 4.89
N MET A 12 -19.79 -6.27 3.69
CA MET A 12 -18.56 -6.85 3.19
C MET A 12 -17.52 -5.74 3.07
N ALA A 13 -16.53 -5.76 3.96
CA ALA A 13 -15.33 -4.97 3.78
C ALA A 13 -14.63 -5.48 2.51
N HIS A 14 -14.49 -4.62 1.51
CA HIS A 14 -13.69 -4.93 0.33
C HIS A 14 -12.21 -4.91 0.71
N VAL A 15 -11.61 -6.09 0.84
CA VAL A 15 -10.15 -6.24 0.98
C VAL A 15 -9.57 -6.30 -0.43
N PHE A 16 -8.71 -5.34 -0.76
CA PHE A 16 -7.95 -5.34 -2.01
C PHE A 16 -6.52 -5.78 -1.70
N GLU A 17 -6.00 -6.72 -2.48
CA GLU A 17 -4.59 -7.12 -2.43
C GLU A 17 -3.78 -6.22 -3.36
N LEU A 18 -2.75 -5.56 -2.81
CA LEU A 18 -1.84 -4.72 -3.57
C LEU A 18 -0.53 -5.47 -3.82
N HIS A 19 -0.23 -5.73 -5.10
CA HIS A 19 1.07 -6.23 -5.54
C HIS A 19 1.92 -5.06 -6.05
N CYS A 20 3.17 -4.96 -5.60
CA CYS A 20 4.10 -3.95 -6.10
C CYS A 20 5.53 -4.49 -6.18
N GLU A 21 6.32 -3.87 -7.07
CA GLU A 21 7.75 -4.12 -7.17
C GLU A 21 8.50 -3.37 -6.06
N LEU A 22 9.50 -4.04 -5.47
CA LEU A 22 10.34 -3.48 -4.41
C LEU A 22 11.73 -3.15 -4.96
N THR A 23 12.33 -2.11 -4.41
CA THR A 23 13.72 -1.74 -4.66
C THR A 23 14.48 -1.60 -3.34
N VAL A 24 15.80 -1.75 -3.38
CA VAL A 24 16.69 -1.56 -2.24
C VAL A 24 17.11 -0.09 -2.18
N CYS A 25 16.90 0.54 -1.03
CA CYS A 25 17.38 1.88 -0.72
C CYS A 25 18.39 1.79 0.42
N THR A 26 19.59 2.29 0.19
CA THR A 26 20.66 2.33 1.20
C THR A 26 20.77 3.74 1.76
N VAL A 27 20.78 3.86 3.09
CA VAL A 27 20.97 5.13 3.82
C VAL A 27 22.18 4.99 4.72
N GLU A 28 23.15 5.89 4.56
CA GLU A 28 24.33 5.95 5.44
C GLU A 28 24.04 6.86 6.64
N PHE A 29 24.23 6.34 7.85
CA PHE A 29 24.17 7.15 9.08
C PHE A 29 25.28 6.74 10.05
N ALA A 30 26.08 7.72 10.49
CA ALA A 30 27.22 7.52 11.38
C ALA A 30 28.25 6.48 10.87
N GLY A 31 28.46 6.42 9.55
CA GLY A 31 29.38 5.46 8.91
C GLY A 31 28.85 4.02 8.89
N LEU A 32 27.57 3.83 9.15
CA LEU A 32 26.87 2.55 9.02
C LEU A 32 25.88 2.64 7.87
N ASP A 33 25.86 1.60 7.04
CA ASP A 33 24.91 1.44 5.95
C ASP A 33 23.66 0.70 6.43
N PHE A 34 22.49 1.30 6.16
CA PHE A 34 21.19 0.70 6.44
C PHE A 34 20.46 0.44 5.13
N GLU A 35 20.03 -0.80 4.92
CA GLU A 35 19.29 -1.21 3.73
C GLU A 35 17.78 -1.32 4.03
N PHE A 36 16.97 -0.72 3.16
CA PHE A 36 15.52 -0.73 3.24
C PHE A 36 14.92 -1.24 1.93
N LEU A 37 13.93 -2.13 2.03
CA LEU A 37 13.09 -2.48 0.89
C LEU A 37 11.93 -1.49 0.80
N LEU A 38 11.89 -0.72 -0.28
CA LEU A 38 10.86 0.28 -0.52
C LEU A 38 10.10 -0.04 -1.81
N PRO A 39 8.77 0.18 -1.87
CA PRO A 39 8.04 0.12 -3.12
C PRO A 39 8.62 1.07 -4.17
N LEU A 40 8.79 0.57 -5.40
CA LEU A 40 9.45 1.29 -6.49
C LEU A 40 8.77 2.64 -6.83
N PHE A 41 7.45 2.72 -6.61
CA PHE A 41 6.68 3.94 -6.85
C PHE A 41 6.96 5.07 -5.84
N LEU A 42 7.52 4.77 -4.67
CA LEU A 42 7.95 5.80 -3.69
C LEU A 42 9.24 6.49 -4.14
N VAL A 43 10.08 5.80 -4.91
CA VAL A 43 11.39 6.31 -5.36
C VAL A 43 11.25 7.25 -6.57
N HIS A 44 10.15 7.18 -7.32
CA HIS A 44 9.84 8.05 -8.46
C HIS A 44 9.09 9.35 -8.09
N GLN A 45 9.08 9.78 -6.83
CA GLN A 45 8.26 10.93 -6.37
C GLN A 45 8.89 12.32 -6.66
N SER A 46 10.02 12.40 -7.37
CA SER A 46 10.68 13.67 -7.68
C SER A 46 10.90 13.85 -9.17
N PHE A 47 9.85 14.15 -9.95
CA PHE A 47 9.93 14.94 -11.20
C PHE A 47 8.52 15.34 -11.67
N PRO A 48 8.13 16.63 -11.65
CA PRO A 48 7.57 17.21 -12.85
C PRO A 48 8.73 17.48 -13.81
N ALA A 49 8.77 16.77 -14.93
CA ALA A 49 9.50 17.24 -16.09
C ALA A 49 8.72 18.43 -16.70
N THR A 50 8.85 19.61 -16.09
CA THR A 50 8.48 20.90 -16.70
C THR A 50 9.46 21.96 -16.24
#